data_AF-A0A961MTB9-F1
#
_entry.id   AF-A0A961MTB9-F1
#
_cell.length_a   1.000
_cell.length_b   1.000
_cell.length_c   1.000
_cell.angle_alpha   90.00
_cell.angle_beta   90.00
_cell.angle_gamma   90.00
#
_symmetry.space_group_name_H-M   'P 1'
#
loop_
_entity.id
_entity.type
_entity.pdbx_description
1 polymer ?
#
loop_
_entity_poly.entity_id
_entity_poly.type
_entity_poly.pdbx_seq_one_letter_code
_entity_poly.pdbx_strand_id
1 'polypeptide(L)'
;GKALRATEANRLAFEDQKAQLETRNLETRNEASALSAKLDGTSYVVIRSASDSGALYGSVTPRDIAEAVTAEGFSVDRRQIILKAPIKALGLYETSVVLHPEVSSSITVNVARSPEEAELQASGKSIQDLAAEAEAEAEFEISELFEDIGSAASDDDSDE
;
A
#
# COMPACT_ATOMS: atom_id res chain seq x y z
N GLY A 1 -21.39 23.05 -32.58
CA GLY A 1 -20.93 24.45 -32.72
C GLY A 1 -20.37 24.91 -31.39
N LYS A 2 -19.35 25.78 -31.38
CA LYS A 2 -18.64 26.17 -30.16
C LYS A 2 -19.39 27.18 -29.26
N ALA A 3 -20.54 27.70 -29.71
CA ALA A 3 -21.40 28.61 -28.93
C ALA A 3 -22.86 28.60 -29.42
N LEU A 4 -23.80 28.98 -28.54
CA LEU A 4 -25.23 29.20 -28.81
C LEU A 4 -25.56 30.70 -28.64
N ARG A 5 -26.56 31.21 -29.37
CA ARG A 5 -27.05 32.60 -29.19
C ARG A 5 -27.75 32.73 -27.84
N ALA A 6 -27.53 33.83 -27.13
CA ALA A 6 -28.14 34.11 -25.84
C ALA A 6 -29.62 34.52 -25.96
N THR A 7 -30.47 33.62 -26.47
CA THR A 7 -31.93 33.76 -26.46
C THR A 7 -32.50 33.27 -25.12
N GLU A 8 -33.69 33.72 -24.76
CA GLU A 8 -34.34 33.34 -23.50
C GLU A 8 -34.52 31.82 -23.37
N ALA A 9 -34.93 31.15 -24.45
CA ALA A 9 -35.01 29.68 -24.53
C ALA A 9 -33.64 28.99 -24.32
N ASN A 10 -32.56 29.55 -24.86
CA ASN A 10 -31.21 28.99 -24.69
C ASN A 10 -30.65 29.27 -23.29
N ARG A 11 -31.07 30.36 -22.63
CA ARG A 11 -30.73 30.64 -21.23
C ARG A 11 -31.41 29.67 -20.29
N LEU A 12 -32.72 29.42 -20.47
CA LEU A 12 -33.46 28.43 -19.69
C LEU A 12 -32.88 27.02 -19.87
N ALA A 13 -32.60 26.61 -21.11
CA ALA A 13 -31.97 25.32 -21.38
C ALA A 13 -30.57 25.19 -20.74
N PHE A 14 -29.79 26.29 -20.69
CA PHE A 14 -28.50 26.31 -20.02
C PHE A 14 -28.64 26.23 -18.49
N GLU A 15 -29.62 26.91 -17.91
CA GLU A 15 -29.92 26.84 -16.47
C GLU A 15 -30.37 25.43 -16.05
N ASP A 16 -31.23 24.78 -16.83
CA ASP A 16 -31.65 23.39 -16.61
C ASP A 16 -30.46 22.42 -16.72
N GLN A 17 -29.64 22.58 -17.75
CA GLN A 17 -28.43 21.78 -17.93
C GLN A 17 -27.44 21.99 -16.79
N LYS A 18 -27.28 23.23 -16.31
CA LYS A 18 -26.42 23.56 -15.19
C LYS A 18 -26.93 22.89 -13.91
N ALA A 19 -28.22 22.98 -13.62
CA ALA A 19 -28.82 22.33 -12.45
C ALA A 19 -28.68 20.80 -12.50
N GLN A 20 -28.88 20.18 -13.68
CA GLN A 20 -28.66 18.73 -13.85
C GLN A 20 -27.21 18.32 -13.65
N LEU A 21 -26.25 19.11 -14.13
CA LEU A 21 -24.83 18.86 -13.96
C LEU A 21 -24.39 19.04 -12.50
N GLU A 22 -24.90 20.06 -11.81
CA GLU A 22 -24.64 20.27 -10.38
C GLU A 22 -25.17 19.11 -9.53
N THR A 23 -26.40 18.67 -9.77
CA THR A 23 -26.98 17.51 -9.08
C THR A 23 -26.16 16.24 -9.33
N ARG A 24 -25.82 15.94 -10.58
CA ARG A 24 -25.00 14.77 -10.91
C ARG A 24 -23.62 14.83 -10.27
N ASN A 25 -22.97 15.99 -10.29
CA ASN A 25 -21.67 16.19 -9.64
C ASN A 25 -21.75 15.97 -8.13
N LEU A 26 -22.81 16.45 -7.47
CA LEU A 26 -23.01 16.23 -6.03
C LEU A 26 -23.21 14.74 -5.72
N GLU A 27 -24.03 14.04 -6.50
CA GLU A 27 -24.26 12.60 -6.35
C GLU A 27 -22.95 11.81 -6.51
N THR A 28 -22.23 12.04 -7.62
CA THR A 28 -20.96 11.33 -7.89
C THR A 28 -19.88 11.66 -6.85
N ARG A 29 -19.81 12.91 -6.37
CA ARG A 29 -18.88 13.29 -5.31
C ARG A 29 -19.21 12.58 -4.00
N ASN A 30 -20.49 12.49 -3.63
CA ASN A 30 -20.89 11.83 -2.38
C ASN A 30 -20.60 10.32 -2.43
N GLU A 31 -20.88 9.65 -3.56
CA GLU A 31 -20.51 8.25 -3.79
C GLU A 31 -19.00 8.04 -3.72
N ALA A 32 -18.23 8.91 -4.38
CA ALA A 32 -16.78 8.87 -4.35
C ALA A 32 -16.21 9.10 -2.94
N SER A 33 -16.80 10.00 -2.16
CA SER A 33 -16.40 10.25 -0.76
C SER A 33 -16.67 9.05 0.13
N ALA A 34 -17.79 8.34 -0.07
CA ALA A 34 -18.11 7.13 0.67
C ALA A 34 -17.17 5.97 0.32
N LEU A 35 -16.76 5.86 -0.95
CA LEU A 35 -15.74 4.91 -1.39
C LEU A 35 -14.35 5.28 -0.86
N SER A 36 -14.00 6.56 -0.91
CA SER A 36 -12.72 7.08 -0.41
C SER A 36 -12.50 6.73 1.05
N ALA A 37 -13.50 6.95 1.90
CA ALA A 37 -13.41 6.62 3.33
C ALA A 37 -13.16 5.12 3.62
N LYS A 38 -13.48 4.23 2.67
CA LYS A 38 -13.24 2.78 2.81
C LYS A 38 -11.91 2.34 2.21
N LEU A 39 -11.43 3.07 1.20
CA LEU A 39 -10.18 2.79 0.50
C LEU A 39 -8.99 3.45 1.20
N ASP A 40 -9.20 4.54 1.94
CA ASP A 40 -8.10 5.28 2.55
C ASP A 40 -7.46 4.47 3.67
N GLY A 41 -6.15 4.23 3.54
CA GLY A 41 -5.36 3.48 4.51
C GLY A 41 -5.49 1.95 4.41
N THR A 42 -6.18 1.40 3.42
CA THR A 42 -6.18 -0.05 3.18
C THR A 42 -4.92 -0.50 2.45
N SER A 43 -4.49 -1.73 2.75
CA SER A 43 -3.34 -2.37 2.11
C SER A 43 -3.80 -3.48 1.18
N TYR A 44 -3.39 -3.41 -0.09
CA TYR A 44 -3.71 -4.42 -1.09
C TYR A 44 -2.48 -5.25 -1.43
N VAL A 45 -2.64 -6.57 -1.48
CA VAL A 45 -1.55 -7.50 -1.81
C VAL A 45 -1.53 -7.81 -3.30
N VAL A 46 -0.37 -7.64 -3.93
CA VAL A 46 -0.14 -7.99 -5.34
C VAL A 46 0.96 -9.05 -5.43
N ILE A 47 0.57 -10.26 -5.84
CA ILE A 47 1.51 -11.39 -5.96
C ILE A 47 2.15 -11.40 -7.35
N ARG A 48 3.49 -11.33 -7.39
CA ARG A 48 4.28 -11.39 -8.63
C ARG A 48 5.61 -12.12 -8.41
N SER A 49 6.09 -12.78 -9.47
CA SER A 49 7.39 -13.46 -9.46
C SER A 49 8.55 -12.46 -9.39
N ALA A 50 9.46 -12.69 -8.46
CA ALA A 50 10.65 -11.87 -8.22
C ALA A 50 11.91 -12.73 -8.12
N SER A 51 13.07 -12.13 -8.36
CA SER A 51 14.40 -12.68 -8.10
C SER A 51 14.68 -12.74 -6.60
N ASP A 52 15.69 -13.51 -6.22
CA ASP A 52 16.12 -13.64 -4.81
C ASP A 52 16.74 -12.35 -4.26
N SER A 53 17.14 -11.43 -5.14
CA SER A 53 17.54 -10.07 -4.78
C SER A 53 16.38 -9.10 -4.58
N GLY A 54 15.13 -9.54 -4.71
CA GLY A 54 13.93 -8.73 -4.53
C GLY A 54 13.50 -7.91 -5.75
N ALA A 55 14.15 -8.08 -6.91
CA ALA A 55 13.74 -7.45 -8.16
C ALA A 55 12.65 -8.27 -8.86
N LEU A 56 11.59 -7.62 -9.32
CA LEU A 56 10.51 -8.29 -10.04
C LEU A 56 10.98 -8.68 -11.45
N TYR A 57 10.56 -9.86 -11.93
CA TYR A 57 10.79 -10.29 -13.33
C TYR A 57 9.89 -9.52 -14.34
N GLY A 58 9.23 -8.46 -13.90
CA GLY A 58 8.36 -7.59 -14.67
C GLY A 58 8.14 -6.27 -13.94
N SER A 59 6.99 -5.64 -14.16
CA SER A 59 6.60 -4.42 -13.44
C SER A 59 5.15 -4.52 -12.97
N VAL A 60 4.87 -4.06 -11.75
CA VAL A 60 3.49 -3.81 -11.33
C VAL A 60 3.04 -2.50 -11.92
N THR A 61 1.92 -2.55 -12.65
CA THR A 61 1.31 -1.41 -13.32
C THR A 61 0.01 -1.01 -12.63
N PRO A 62 -0.55 0.18 -12.93
CA PRO A 62 -1.85 0.58 -12.40
C PRO A 62 -2.98 -0.43 -12.68
N ARG A 63 -2.85 -1.22 -13.76
CA ARG A 63 -3.81 -2.28 -14.07
C ARG A 63 -3.81 -3.39 -13.02
N ASP A 64 -2.63 -3.85 -12.62
CA ASP A 64 -2.50 -4.93 -11.64
C ASP A 64 -3.06 -4.50 -10.27
N ILE A 65 -2.83 -3.23 -9.90
CA ILE A 65 -3.36 -2.64 -8.67
C ILE A 65 -4.89 -2.53 -8.75
N ALA A 66 -5.45 -2.08 -9.88
CA ALA A 66 -6.91 -2.02 -10.07
C ALA A 66 -7.57 -3.41 -9.96
N GLU A 67 -6.95 -4.44 -10.54
CA GLU A 67 -7.43 -5.81 -10.46
C GLU A 67 -7.41 -6.33 -9.01
N ALA A 68 -6.35 -6.05 -8.24
CA ALA A 68 -6.26 -6.41 -6.82
C ALA A 68 -7.34 -5.71 -5.97
N VAL A 69 -7.53 -4.41 -6.17
CA VAL A 69 -8.56 -3.62 -5.46
C VAL A 69 -9.98 -4.12 -5.81
N THR A 70 -10.20 -4.48 -7.08
CA THR A 70 -11.48 -5.04 -7.55
C THR A 70 -11.75 -6.42 -6.97
N ALA A 71 -10.73 -7.24 -6.76
CA ALA A 71 -10.86 -8.55 -6.13
C ALA A 71 -11.35 -8.46 -4.67
N GLU A 72 -11.01 -7.37 -3.96
CA GLU A 72 -11.50 -7.09 -2.61
C GLU A 72 -12.89 -6.45 -2.57
N GLY A 73 -13.53 -6.25 -3.73
CA GLY A 73 -14.91 -5.78 -3.86
C GLY A 73 -15.07 -4.28 -4.15
N PHE A 74 -13.98 -3.56 -4.42
CA PHE A 74 -14.03 -2.14 -4.79
C PHE A 74 -13.82 -1.94 -6.30
N SER A 75 -14.82 -1.41 -7.00
CA SER A 75 -14.67 -1.13 -8.44
C SER A 75 -13.83 0.12 -8.67
N VAL A 76 -12.55 -0.06 -9.01
CA VAL A 76 -11.60 1.04 -9.33
C VAL A 76 -11.03 0.82 -10.73
N ASP A 77 -11.05 1.87 -11.57
CA ASP A 77 -10.45 1.82 -12.90
C ASP A 77 -8.95 2.14 -12.85
N ARG A 78 -8.17 1.51 -13.72
CA ARG A 78 -6.72 1.78 -13.86
C ARG A 78 -6.36 3.25 -14.10
N ARG A 79 -7.27 4.05 -14.69
CA ARG A 79 -7.08 5.50 -14.94
C ARG A 79 -7.17 6.34 -13.67
N GLN A 80 -7.83 5.81 -12.66
CA GLN A 80 -7.98 6.48 -11.36
C GLN A 80 -6.74 6.31 -10.50
N ILE A 81 -5.86 5.35 -10.82
CA ILE A 81 -4.66 5.05 -10.04
C ILE A 81 -3.49 5.89 -10.56
N ILE A 82 -2.93 6.72 -9.69
CA ILE A 82 -1.82 7.62 -10.01
C ILE A 82 -0.51 6.99 -9.55
N LEU A 83 0.19 6.36 -10.50
CA LEU A 83 1.49 5.76 -10.27
C LEU A 83 2.59 6.60 -10.94
N LYS A 84 3.55 7.12 -10.16
CA LYS A 84 4.66 7.96 -10.68
C LYS A 84 5.65 7.15 -11.52
N ALA A 85 5.94 5.92 -11.10
CA ALA A 85 6.85 5.02 -11.79
C ALA A 85 6.37 3.56 -11.61
N PRO A 86 6.51 2.69 -12.62
CA PRO A 86 6.22 1.27 -12.47
C PRO A 86 7.05 0.65 -11.36
N ILE A 87 6.42 -0.17 -10.52
CA ILE A 87 7.09 -0.85 -9.40
C ILE A 87 7.85 -2.06 -9.94
N LYS A 88 9.12 -2.17 -9.59
CA LYS A 88 10.05 -3.21 -10.08
C LYS A 88 10.75 -4.00 -8.97
N ALA A 89 10.39 -3.76 -7.72
CA ALA A 89 10.92 -4.50 -6.58
C ALA A 89 9.79 -4.89 -5.63
N LEU A 90 10.06 -5.89 -4.80
CA LEU A 90 9.18 -6.29 -3.70
C LEU A 90 9.17 -5.22 -2.61
N GLY A 91 8.06 -5.13 -1.88
CA GLY A 91 7.90 -4.23 -0.74
C GLY A 91 6.59 -3.45 -0.74
N LEU A 92 6.52 -2.47 0.16
CA LEU A 92 5.36 -1.64 0.41
C LEU A 92 5.48 -0.31 -0.35
N TYR A 93 4.48 0.01 -1.15
CA TYR A 93 4.44 1.22 -1.96
C TYR A 93 3.15 1.99 -1.74
N GLU A 94 3.24 3.26 -1.36
CA GLU A 94 2.10 4.14 -1.28
C GLU A 94 1.71 4.65 -2.67
N THR A 95 0.42 4.59 -3.00
CA THR A 95 -0.13 5.06 -4.27
C THR A 95 -1.43 5.81 -4.03
N SER A 96 -1.68 6.87 -4.80
CA SER A 96 -2.90 7.65 -4.70
C SER A 96 -3.93 7.22 -5.74
N VAL A 97 -5.19 7.11 -5.33
CA VAL A 97 -6.35 6.79 -6.18
C VAL A 97 -7.27 7.99 -6.23
N VAL A 98 -7.50 8.53 -7.43
CA VAL A 98 -8.40 9.66 -7.71
C VAL A 98 -9.75 9.12 -8.16
N LEU A 99 -10.72 9.09 -7.25
CA LEU A 99 -12.07 8.59 -7.54
C LEU A 99 -12.92 9.66 -8.24
N HIS A 100 -12.76 10.92 -7.81
CA HIS A 100 -13.45 12.09 -8.34
C HIS A 100 -12.49 13.28 -8.39
N PRO A 101 -12.70 14.30 -9.26
CA PRO A 101 -11.84 15.49 -9.32
C PRO A 101 -11.58 16.20 -7.99
N GLU A 102 -12.47 16.02 -7.01
CA GLU A 102 -12.36 16.61 -5.66
C GLU A 102 -12.05 15.57 -4.57
N VAL A 103 -11.95 14.27 -4.91
CA VAL A 103 -11.79 13.18 -3.94
C VAL A 103 -10.67 12.25 -4.38
N SER A 104 -9.58 12.26 -3.60
CA SER A 104 -8.43 11.36 -3.72
C SER A 104 -8.23 10.57 -2.44
N SER A 105 -7.84 9.30 -2.54
CA SER A 105 -7.50 8.44 -1.40
C SER A 105 -6.07 7.92 -1.53
N SER A 106 -5.46 7.56 -0.41
CA SER A 106 -4.14 6.93 -0.34
C SER A 106 -4.30 5.43 -0.03
N ILE A 107 -3.68 4.58 -0.85
CA ILE A 107 -3.67 3.12 -0.65
C ILE A 107 -2.23 2.64 -0.53
N THR A 108 -2.02 1.60 0.28
CA THR A 108 -0.73 0.91 0.35
C THR A 108 -0.78 -0.33 -0.52
N VAL A 109 0.19 -0.50 -1.41
CA VAL A 109 0.33 -1.67 -2.28
C VAL A 109 1.49 -2.49 -1.75
N ASN A 110 1.18 -3.69 -1.25
CA ASN A 110 2.15 -4.66 -0.79
C ASN A 110 2.47 -5.64 -1.92
N VAL A 111 3.71 -5.63 -2.42
CA VAL A 111 4.16 -6.50 -3.51
C VAL A 111 5.03 -7.62 -2.95
N ALA A 112 4.54 -8.86 -3.05
CA ALA A 112 5.16 -10.06 -2.47
C ALA A 112 5.26 -11.22 -3.48
N ARG A 113 6.13 -12.21 -3.20
CA ARG A 113 6.26 -13.42 -4.03
C ARG A 113 5.20 -14.47 -3.68
N SER A 114 4.76 -14.51 -2.43
CA SER A 114 3.74 -15.45 -1.92
C SER A 114 2.77 -14.73 -0.97
N PRO A 115 1.56 -15.28 -0.73
CA PRO A 115 0.60 -14.70 0.22
C PRO A 115 1.12 -14.71 1.66
N GLU A 116 1.86 -15.75 2.05
CA GLU A 116 2.48 -15.83 3.39
C GLU A 116 3.52 -14.72 3.61
N GLU A 117 4.32 -14.42 2.58
CA GLU A 117 5.30 -13.33 2.62
C GLU A 117 4.63 -11.95 2.68
N ALA A 118 3.45 -11.80 2.08
CA ALA A 118 2.68 -10.57 2.17
C ALA A 118 2.16 -10.31 3.58
N GLU A 119 1.70 -11.34 4.30
CA GLU A 119 1.28 -11.24 5.70
C GLU A 119 2.44 -10.86 6.61
N LEU A 120 3.64 -11.44 6.38
CA LEU A 120 4.86 -11.07 7.09
C LEU A 120 5.21 -9.60 6.88
N GLN A 121 5.15 -9.11 5.64
CA GLN A 121 5.40 -7.70 5.32
C GLN A 121 4.34 -6.75 5.90
N ALA A 122 3.08 -7.17 5.97
CA ALA A 122 1.99 -6.39 6.56
C ALA A 122 2.07 -6.32 8.09
N SER A 123 2.63 -7.35 8.75
CA SER A 123 2.77 -7.42 10.21
C SER A 123 3.87 -6.53 10.79
N GLY A 124 4.65 -5.84 9.95
CA GLY A 124 5.72 -4.93 10.40
C GLY A 124 6.94 -5.63 10.99
N LYS A 125 7.01 -6.97 10.97
CA LYS A 125 8.23 -7.71 11.26
C LYS A 125 9.10 -7.71 10.01
N SER A 126 9.99 -6.73 9.90
CA SER A 126 11.05 -6.83 8.91
C SER A 126 11.95 -8.02 9.28
N ILE A 127 12.50 -8.71 8.29
CA ILE A 127 13.53 -9.75 8.50
C ILE A 127 14.69 -9.18 9.34
N GLN A 128 14.88 -7.86 9.36
CA GLN A 128 15.93 -7.17 10.09
C GLN A 128 15.63 -7.03 11.59
N ASP A 129 14.37 -6.91 12.00
CA ASP A 129 14.02 -6.80 13.43
C ASP A 129 14.06 -8.17 14.11
N LEU A 130 13.57 -9.23 13.45
CA LEU A 130 13.69 -10.60 13.94
C LEU A 130 15.14 -11.09 13.95
N ALA A 131 15.95 -10.67 12.97
CA ALA A 131 17.38 -10.97 12.97
C ALA A 131 18.11 -10.21 14.08
N ALA A 132 17.80 -8.92 14.30
CA ALA A 132 18.41 -8.15 15.37
C ALA A 132 18.01 -8.66 16.78
N GLU A 133 16.76 -9.08 16.98
CA GLU A 133 16.33 -9.71 18.24
C GLU A 133 17.00 -11.07 18.44
N ALA A 134 17.03 -11.93 17.41
CA ALA A 134 17.68 -13.25 17.52
C ALA A 134 19.19 -13.17 17.69
N GLU A 135 19.85 -12.19 17.07
CA GLU A 135 21.29 -11.96 17.17
C GLU A 135 21.64 -11.34 18.53
N ALA A 136 20.80 -10.44 19.07
CA ALA A 136 20.94 -9.93 20.43
C ALA A 136 20.70 -11.00 21.51
N GLU A 137 19.73 -11.89 21.30
CA GLU A 137 19.41 -13.00 22.21
C GLU A 137 20.53 -14.06 22.19
N ALA A 138 21.10 -14.34 21.01
CA ALA A 138 22.25 -15.22 20.87
C ALA A 138 23.54 -14.63 21.50
N GLU A 139 23.80 -13.33 21.34
CA GLU A 139 24.93 -12.66 22.02
C GLU A 139 24.77 -12.67 23.55
N PHE A 140 23.54 -12.52 24.06
CA PHE A 140 23.26 -12.57 25.49
C PHE A 140 23.50 -13.97 26.08
N GLU A 141 23.00 -15.03 25.42
CA GLU A 141 23.25 -16.42 25.85
C GLU A 141 24.74 -16.78 25.80
N ILE A 142 25.46 -16.33 24.77
CA ILE A 142 26.91 -16.57 24.66
C ILE A 142 27.66 -15.85 25.79
N SER A 143 27.23 -14.64 26.17
CA SER A 143 27.84 -13.88 27.26
C SER A 143 27.59 -14.54 28.62
N GLU A 144 26.37 -14.97 28.93
CA GLU A 144 26.08 -15.67 30.19
C GLU A 144 26.84 -17.00 30.29
N LEU A 145 26.97 -17.74 29.18
CA LEU A 145 27.72 -19.00 29.15
C LEU A 145 29.23 -18.79 29.40
N PHE A 146 29.79 -17.69 28.89
CA PHE A 146 31.20 -17.33 29.14
C PHE A 146 31.44 -16.82 30.56
N GLU A 147 30.46 -16.16 31.19
CA GLU A 147 30.53 -15.70 32.58
C GLU A 147 30.40 -16.87 33.56
N ASP A 148 29.54 -17.85 33.28
CA ASP A 148 29.39 -19.10 34.05
C ASP A 148 30.67 -19.95 33.99
N ILE A 149 31.24 -20.13 32.79
CA ILE A 149 32.53 -20.83 32.60
C ILE A 149 33.71 -20.05 33.21
N GLY A 150 33.70 -18.72 33.12
CA GLY A 150 34.74 -17.87 33.69
C GLY A 150 34.76 -17.90 35.22
N SER A 151 33.59 -17.99 35.86
CA SER A 151 33.48 -18.14 37.31
C SER A 151 33.93 -19.52 37.80
N ALA A 152 33.61 -20.58 37.04
CA ALA A 152 34.03 -21.95 37.35
C ALA A 152 35.55 -22.18 37.20
N ALA A 153 36.24 -21.42 36.34
CA ALA A 153 37.69 -21.50 36.17
C ALA A 153 38.47 -20.71 37.24
N SER A 154 37.84 -19.72 37.91
CA SER A 154 38.47 -18.97 39.00
C SER A 154 38.45 -19.66 40.37
N ASP A 155 37.65 -20.71 40.54
CA ASP A 155 37.56 -21.48 41.79
C ASP A 155 38.54 -22.68 41.86
N ASP A 156 39.28 -23.02 40.78
CA ASP A 156 40.22 -24.17 40.74
C ASP A 156 41.71 -23.77 40.92
N ASP A 157 42.05 -22.47 40.93
CA ASP A 157 43.43 -21.97 41.13
C ASP A 157 43.68 -21.42 42.57
N SER A 158 42.88 -21.86 43.55
CA SER A 158 42.99 -21.44 44.96
C SER A 158 43.62 -22.48 45.91
N ASP A 159 44.01 -23.65 45.41
CA ASP A 159 44.67 -24.69 46.19
C ASP A 159 46.00 -25.10 45.53
N GLU A 160 47.08 -24.34 45.79
CA GLU A 160 48.45 -24.83 46.08
C GLU A 160 49.36 -23.71 46.62
#